data_AF-A0A2K0U619-F1
#
_entry.id   AF-A0A2K0U619-F1
#
_cell.length_a   1.000
_cell.length_b   1.000
_cell.length_c   1.000
_cell.angle_alpha   90.00
_cell.angle_beta   90.00
_cell.angle_gamma   90.00
#
_symmetry.space_group_name_H-M   'P 1'
#
loop_
_entity.id
_entity.type
_entity.pdbx_description
1 polymer ?
#
loop_
_entity_poly.entity_id
_entity_poly.type
_entity_poly.pdbx_seq_one_letter_code
_entity_poly.pdbx_strand_id
1 'polypeptide(L)'
;MSSNPYENEPGFENANEASDKQAQKHYVQKIRHETLRISVIQRLEGYLGLQPNGTSAPPESLDSSDLDYDEQLEEANNPFEPFKDLCKRRFLWYYDSYMAAVIQGKSEVEPLQPFVRMPFESPGSNSMDGRFNYPELERRLKAIKEALDAETARWAEEGLTSKAGESTVAVNLQHQFDQVTAYLKRGDMPHSVVLEDNNPFVWLITYFGRPMTNLDGGLFRIKIAFSTRFPNEQPRVRFETKLFHHLIAADGTACYTPNPMKVEDVKSHIDAIFEMLEEDEPAYDPRKIVNPEATKMFWGNQPDDKKLYNRRLRRSVQMSME
;
A
#
# COMPACT_ATOMS: atom_id res chain seq x y z
N MET A 1 11.39 2.03 23.44
CA MET A 1 11.68 0.62 23.15
C MET A 1 12.83 0.58 22.17
N SER A 2 13.77 -0.34 22.35
CA SER A 2 14.87 -0.60 21.42
C SER A 2 14.33 -1.09 20.07
N SER A 3 15.07 -0.81 19.00
CA SER A 3 14.82 -1.38 17.67
C SER A 3 15.14 -2.88 17.63
N ASN A 4 15.92 -3.39 18.58
CA ASN A 4 16.17 -4.80 18.78
C ASN A 4 15.10 -5.39 19.72
N PRO A 5 14.21 -6.29 19.26
CA PRO A 5 13.16 -6.85 20.09
C PRO A 5 13.70 -7.62 21.30
N TYR A 6 14.90 -8.18 21.23
CA TYR A 6 15.50 -8.94 22.34
C TYR A 6 15.81 -8.05 23.54
N GLU A 7 16.24 -6.81 23.30
CA GLU A 7 16.54 -5.83 24.35
C GLU A 7 15.27 -5.25 24.99
N ASN A 8 14.10 -5.50 24.40
CA ASN A 8 12.82 -5.11 24.98
C ASN A 8 12.28 -6.16 25.97
N GLU A 9 12.93 -7.32 26.08
CA GLU A 9 12.56 -8.36 27.03
C GLU A 9 13.08 -8.02 28.44
N PRO A 10 12.28 -8.21 29.50
CA PRO A 10 12.68 -7.85 30.85
C PRO A 10 13.98 -8.54 31.29
N GLY A 11 14.97 -7.75 31.69
CA GLY A 11 16.27 -8.25 32.16
C GLY A 11 17.30 -8.51 31.06
N PHE A 12 16.99 -8.20 29.79
CA PHE A 12 17.90 -8.35 28.64
C PHE A 12 18.28 -7.01 28.00
N GLU A 13 18.01 -5.89 28.66
CA GLU A 13 18.19 -4.53 28.13
C GLU A 13 19.66 -4.20 27.82
N ASN A 14 20.60 -4.83 28.54
CA ASN A 14 22.05 -4.64 28.38
C ASN A 14 22.78 -5.90 27.91
N ALA A 15 22.05 -6.90 27.39
CA ALA A 15 22.63 -8.17 26.93
C ALA A 15 23.58 -7.94 25.75
N ASN A 16 24.86 -8.27 25.89
CA ASN A 16 25.90 -7.96 24.89
C ASN A 16 27.06 -8.99 24.86
N GLU A 17 26.94 -10.09 25.58
CA GLU A 17 27.91 -11.19 25.50
C GLU A 17 27.83 -11.88 24.12
N ALA A 18 28.81 -12.72 23.80
CA ALA A 18 28.83 -13.42 22.51
C ALA A 18 27.61 -14.35 22.33
N SER A 19 27.19 -15.00 23.42
CA SER A 19 25.96 -15.80 23.50
C SER A 19 24.72 -14.94 23.28
N ASP A 20 24.66 -13.76 23.89
CA ASP A 20 23.54 -12.82 23.73
C ASP A 20 23.39 -12.39 22.29
N LYS A 21 24.49 -12.06 21.60
CA LYS A 21 24.45 -11.67 20.18
C LYS A 21 23.88 -12.77 19.29
N GLN A 22 24.19 -14.03 19.59
CA GLN A 22 23.62 -15.17 18.88
C GLN A 22 22.13 -15.32 19.17
N ALA A 23 21.72 -15.17 20.44
CA ALA A 23 20.32 -15.22 20.84
C ALA A 23 19.50 -14.07 20.23
N GLN A 24 20.02 -12.84 20.26
CA GLN A 24 19.45 -11.68 19.60
C GLN A 24 19.22 -11.93 18.11
N LYS A 25 20.21 -12.47 17.39
CA LYS A 25 20.07 -12.81 15.97
C LYS A 25 18.92 -13.78 15.73
N HIS A 26 18.85 -14.87 16.50
CA HIS A 26 17.78 -15.85 16.38
C HIS A 26 16.41 -15.27 16.73
N TYR A 27 16.33 -14.44 17.76
CA TYR A 27 15.10 -13.81 18.17
C TYR A 27 14.59 -12.80 17.13
N VAL A 28 15.47 -11.95 16.60
CA VAL A 28 15.14 -11.01 15.51
C VAL A 28 14.60 -11.76 14.29
N GLN A 29 15.22 -12.87 13.89
CA GLN A 29 14.77 -13.69 12.76
C GLN A 29 13.35 -14.23 12.99
N LYS A 30 13.11 -14.76 14.20
CA LYS A 30 11.82 -15.30 14.64
C LYS A 30 10.73 -14.23 14.69
N ILE A 31 11.01 -13.08 15.29
CA ILE A 31 10.08 -11.94 15.35
C ILE A 31 9.75 -11.44 13.93
N ARG A 32 10.75 -11.26 13.05
CA ARG A 32 10.51 -10.85 11.65
C ARG A 32 9.54 -11.81 10.94
N HIS A 33 9.76 -13.11 11.07
CA HIS A 33 8.89 -14.13 10.48
C HIS A 33 7.45 -14.05 11.02
N GLU A 34 7.30 -14.03 12.34
CA GLU A 34 5.99 -14.06 12.99
C GLU A 34 5.21 -12.75 12.83
N THR A 35 5.90 -11.60 12.79
CA THR A 35 5.28 -10.31 12.46
C THR A 35 4.70 -10.31 11.04
N LEU A 36 5.43 -10.84 10.05
CA LEU A 36 4.89 -10.99 8.69
C LEU A 36 3.69 -11.94 8.68
N ARG A 37 3.82 -13.11 9.31
CA ARG A 37 2.78 -14.15 9.33
C ARG A 37 1.48 -13.69 9.99
N ILE A 38 1.57 -13.11 11.18
CA ILE A 38 0.41 -12.79 12.02
C ILE A 38 -0.09 -11.38 11.72
N SER A 39 0.77 -10.38 11.92
CA SER A 39 0.34 -8.97 11.92
C SER A 39 0.02 -8.43 10.53
N VAL A 40 0.62 -9.01 9.48
CA VAL A 40 0.38 -8.60 8.08
C VAL A 40 -0.51 -9.62 7.38
N ILE A 41 -0.03 -10.86 7.21
CA ILE A 41 -0.66 -11.84 6.33
C ILE A 41 -2.01 -12.32 6.89
N GLN A 42 -2.05 -12.91 8.08
CA GLN A 42 -3.30 -13.44 8.67
C GLN A 42 -4.37 -12.34 8.81
N ARG A 43 -3.95 -11.13 9.18
CA ARG A 43 -4.86 -10.00 9.31
C ARG A 43 -5.52 -9.62 7.98
N LEU A 44 -4.74 -9.54 6.90
CA LEU A 44 -5.26 -9.19 5.57
C LEU A 44 -6.04 -10.34 4.93
N GLU A 45 -5.62 -11.58 5.15
CA GLU A 45 -6.40 -12.75 4.74
C GLU A 45 -7.78 -12.73 5.37
N GLY A 46 -7.88 -12.43 6.68
CA GLY A 46 -9.17 -12.24 7.36
C GLY A 46 -10.02 -11.14 6.73
N TYR A 47 -9.43 -9.99 6.38
CA TYR A 47 -10.14 -8.89 5.73
C TYR A 47 -10.60 -9.18 4.30
N LEU A 48 -9.94 -10.12 3.61
CA LEU A 48 -10.19 -10.48 2.21
C LEU A 48 -10.90 -11.83 2.06
N GLY A 49 -11.21 -12.53 3.16
CA GLY A 49 -11.81 -13.87 3.12
C GLY A 49 -10.92 -14.93 2.48
N LEU A 50 -9.59 -14.73 2.49
CA LEU A 50 -8.62 -15.65 1.92
C LEU A 50 -8.27 -16.74 2.93
N GLN A 51 -8.31 -17.99 2.49
CA GLN A 51 -7.83 -19.12 3.30
C GLN A 51 -6.30 -19.25 3.15
N PRO A 52 -5.58 -19.77 4.18
CA PRO A 52 -4.13 -19.95 4.11
C PRO A 52 -3.67 -20.86 2.97
N ASN A 53 -4.51 -21.74 2.44
CA ASN A 53 -4.22 -22.58 1.28
C ASN A 53 -4.30 -21.83 -0.07
N GLY A 54 -4.73 -20.55 -0.07
CA GLY A 54 -4.88 -19.72 -1.27
C GLY A 54 -6.23 -19.84 -1.98
N THR A 55 -7.18 -20.61 -1.46
CA THR A 55 -8.57 -20.54 -1.93
C THR A 55 -9.30 -19.40 -1.24
N SER A 56 -10.10 -18.64 -1.97
CA SER A 56 -11.18 -17.86 -1.36
C SER A 56 -12.15 -18.83 -0.68
N ALA A 57 -12.65 -18.49 0.51
CA ALA A 57 -13.85 -19.17 0.99
C ALA A 57 -14.93 -19.05 -0.11
N PRO A 58 -15.76 -20.09 -0.34
CA PRO A 58 -16.90 -19.91 -1.23
C PRO A 58 -17.64 -18.65 -0.78
N PRO A 59 -18.05 -17.76 -1.71
CA PRO A 59 -18.98 -16.72 -1.33
C PRO A 59 -20.11 -17.43 -0.61
N GLU A 60 -20.47 -16.99 0.60
CA GLU A 60 -21.79 -17.36 1.11
C GLU A 60 -22.76 -17.05 -0.03
N SER A 61 -23.45 -18.09 -0.48
CA SER A 61 -24.24 -18.07 -1.70
C SER A 61 -25.34 -17.03 -1.57
N LEU A 62 -25.06 -15.79 -1.98
CA LEU A 62 -26.08 -14.81 -2.31
C LEU A 62 -26.62 -15.24 -3.67
N ASP A 63 -27.60 -16.15 -3.62
CA ASP A 63 -28.36 -16.58 -4.77
C ASP A 63 -29.12 -15.35 -5.30
N SER A 64 -28.66 -14.83 -6.44
CA SER A 64 -29.04 -13.51 -6.99
C SER A 64 -30.48 -13.42 -7.52
N SER A 65 -31.39 -14.29 -7.07
CA SER A 65 -32.79 -14.32 -7.53
C SER A 65 -33.84 -14.10 -6.45
N ASP A 66 -33.46 -13.93 -5.17
CA ASP A 66 -34.39 -13.67 -4.06
C ASP A 66 -33.78 -12.70 -3.02
N LEU A 67 -33.16 -11.60 -3.48
CA LEU A 67 -32.72 -10.55 -2.54
C LEU A 67 -33.94 -9.83 -1.98
N ASP A 68 -34.39 -10.26 -0.80
CA ASP A 68 -35.38 -9.57 0.01
C ASP A 68 -34.82 -8.20 0.42
N TYR A 69 -35.69 -7.20 0.58
CA TYR A 69 -35.31 -5.80 0.86
C TYR A 69 -34.40 -5.64 2.12
N ASP A 70 -34.34 -6.66 2.98
CA ASP A 70 -33.51 -6.72 4.18
C ASP A 70 -32.02 -7.05 3.92
N GLU A 71 -31.64 -7.80 2.87
CA GLU A 71 -30.22 -8.09 2.59
C GLU A 71 -29.47 -6.87 2.02
N GLN A 72 -30.16 -6.01 1.29
CA GLN A 72 -29.64 -4.70 0.88
C GLN A 72 -29.42 -3.74 2.07
N LEU A 73 -30.17 -3.94 3.17
CA LEU A 73 -29.93 -3.24 4.43
C LEU A 73 -28.77 -3.86 5.23
N GLU A 74 -28.45 -5.13 5.04
CA GLU A 74 -27.32 -5.81 5.69
C GLU A 74 -25.95 -5.43 5.11
N GLU A 75 -25.82 -5.25 3.79
CA GLU A 75 -24.60 -4.65 3.19
C GLU A 75 -24.38 -3.21 3.66
N ALA A 76 -25.47 -2.47 3.92
CA ALA A 76 -25.44 -1.14 4.53
C ALA A 76 -25.13 -1.17 6.05
N ASN A 77 -25.29 -2.34 6.70
CA ASN A 77 -25.01 -2.58 8.13
C ASN A 77 -23.65 -3.23 8.40
N ASN A 78 -22.77 -3.35 7.39
CA ASN A 78 -21.39 -3.74 7.64
C ASN A 78 -20.77 -2.74 8.65
N PRO A 79 -20.41 -3.15 9.88
CA PRO A 79 -19.94 -2.22 10.89
C PRO A 79 -18.74 -1.47 10.35
N PHE A 80 -18.73 -0.14 10.49
CA PHE A 80 -17.61 0.68 10.05
C PHE A 80 -16.33 0.19 10.75
N GLU A 81 -15.45 -0.44 9.98
CA GLU A 81 -14.14 -0.87 10.44
C GLU A 81 -13.08 0.15 10.00
N PRO A 82 -12.80 1.21 10.80
CA PRO A 82 -11.97 2.34 10.38
C PRO A 82 -10.56 1.94 9.92
N PHE A 83 -10.09 0.76 10.33
CA PHE A 83 -8.75 0.29 10.04
C PHE A 83 -8.67 -0.71 8.89
N LYS A 84 -9.79 -1.26 8.40
CA LYS A 84 -9.77 -2.28 7.34
C LYS A 84 -9.16 -1.74 6.05
N ASP A 85 -9.72 -0.65 5.52
CA ASP A 85 -9.21 0.00 4.32
C ASP A 85 -7.79 0.56 4.52
N LEU A 86 -7.52 1.15 5.69
CA LEU A 86 -6.20 1.65 6.04
C LEU A 86 -5.13 0.54 5.98
N CYS A 87 -5.43 -0.65 6.51
CA CYS A 87 -4.53 -1.80 6.45
C CYS A 87 -4.31 -2.26 5.00
N LYS A 88 -5.37 -2.35 4.18
CA LYS A 88 -5.25 -2.70 2.75
C LYS A 88 -4.37 -1.72 1.99
N ARG A 89 -4.56 -0.42 2.19
CA ARG A 89 -3.73 0.63 1.56
C ARG A 89 -2.27 0.53 1.98
N ARG A 90 -2.01 0.44 3.28
CA ARG A 90 -0.64 0.32 3.81
C ARG A 90 0.05 -0.95 3.33
N PHE A 91 -0.70 -2.04 3.15
CA PHE A 91 -0.14 -3.24 2.55
C PHE A 91 0.42 -2.98 1.16
N LEU A 92 -0.35 -2.31 0.29
CA LEU A 92 0.10 -1.96 -1.06
C LEU A 92 1.36 -1.06 -1.02
N TRP A 93 1.41 -0.11 -0.09
CA TRP A 93 2.57 0.76 0.10
C TRP A 93 3.84 0.02 0.52
N TYR A 94 3.71 -0.98 1.39
CA TYR A 94 4.86 -1.68 1.96
C TYR A 94 5.12 -3.05 1.34
N TYR A 95 4.44 -3.39 0.25
CA TYR A 95 4.55 -4.70 -0.39
C TYR A 95 6.00 -5.07 -0.71
N ASP A 96 6.75 -4.16 -1.33
CA ASP A 96 8.16 -4.37 -1.66
C ASP A 96 9.04 -4.55 -0.42
N SER A 97 8.72 -3.85 0.67
CA SER A 97 9.41 -4.02 1.97
C SER A 97 9.14 -5.39 2.59
N TYR A 98 7.90 -5.90 2.51
CA TYR A 98 7.56 -7.24 2.96
C TYR A 98 8.26 -8.32 2.13
N MET A 99 8.28 -8.14 0.81
CA MET A 99 8.99 -9.04 -0.10
C MET A 99 10.50 -9.05 0.15
N ALA A 100 11.11 -7.88 0.39
CA ALA A 100 12.53 -7.78 0.76
C ALA A 100 12.82 -8.50 2.09
N ALA A 101 11.95 -8.35 3.10
CA ALA A 101 12.08 -9.06 4.37
C ALA A 101 11.96 -10.58 4.21
N VAL A 102 11.11 -11.05 3.29
CA VAL A 102 11.01 -12.48 2.96
C VAL A 102 12.25 -12.99 2.23
N ILE A 103 12.78 -12.24 1.25
CA ILE A 103 14.03 -12.59 0.55
C ILE A 103 15.20 -12.68 1.53
N GLN A 104 15.31 -11.69 2.44
CA GLN A 104 16.31 -11.71 3.50
C GLN A 104 16.11 -12.91 4.44
N GLY A 105 14.86 -13.23 4.78
CA GLY A 105 14.54 -14.42 5.55
C GLY A 105 15.03 -15.70 4.90
N LYS A 106 14.76 -15.88 3.61
CA LYS A 106 15.18 -17.06 2.85
C LYS A 106 16.69 -17.25 2.74
N SER A 107 17.48 -16.17 2.77
CA SER A 107 18.94 -16.28 2.74
C SER A 107 19.55 -16.60 4.09
N GLU A 108 18.79 -16.46 5.18
CA GLU A 108 19.28 -16.59 6.54
C GLU A 108 18.87 -17.89 7.25
N VAL A 109 17.81 -18.56 6.81
CA VAL A 109 17.26 -19.78 7.45
C VAL A 109 16.76 -20.79 6.42
N GLU A 110 16.79 -22.08 6.79
CA GLU A 110 16.27 -23.15 5.96
C GLU A 110 14.75 -23.29 6.09
N PRO A 111 14.04 -23.74 5.03
CA PRO A 111 12.62 -24.05 5.12
C PRO A 111 12.32 -25.08 6.22
N LEU A 112 11.26 -24.80 7.00
CA LEU A 112 10.81 -25.61 8.13
C LEU A 112 11.82 -25.76 9.28
N GLN A 113 12.89 -24.96 9.30
CA GLN A 113 13.81 -24.90 10.42
C GLN A 113 13.05 -24.48 11.70
N PRO A 114 13.18 -25.23 12.81
CA PRO A 114 12.51 -24.89 14.06
C PRO A 114 13.08 -23.60 14.66
N PHE A 115 12.21 -22.84 15.31
CA PHE A 115 12.63 -21.67 16.06
C PHE A 115 13.55 -22.08 17.22
N VAL A 116 14.63 -21.32 17.39
CA VAL A 116 15.49 -21.45 18.57
C VAL A 116 14.74 -20.82 19.75
N ARG A 117 14.66 -21.57 20.85
CA ARG A 117 14.03 -21.10 22.09
C ARG A 117 14.97 -20.12 22.80
N MET A 118 14.46 -18.96 23.20
CA MET A 118 15.24 -17.97 23.94
C MET A 118 15.33 -18.29 25.44
N PRO A 119 16.33 -17.79 26.17
CA PRO A 119 16.49 -18.05 27.61
C PRO A 119 15.30 -17.62 28.48
N PHE A 120 14.56 -16.60 28.05
CA PHE A 120 13.36 -16.10 28.73
C PHE A 120 12.07 -16.86 28.35
N GLU A 121 12.13 -17.82 27.43
CA GLU A 121 10.97 -18.61 27.03
C GLU A 121 10.86 -19.90 27.85
N SER A 122 9.68 -20.12 28.43
CA SER A 122 9.42 -21.29 29.28
C SER A 122 8.48 -22.29 28.59
N PRO A 123 8.85 -23.58 28.48
CA PRO A 123 7.98 -24.59 27.88
C PRO A 123 6.64 -24.69 28.62
N GLY A 124 5.53 -24.66 27.86
CA GLY A 124 4.17 -24.71 28.42
C GLY A 124 3.65 -23.39 29.02
N SER A 125 4.42 -22.30 28.90
CA SER A 125 4.02 -20.95 29.27
C SER A 125 4.40 -19.98 28.14
N ASN A 126 4.94 -18.79 28.44
CA ASN A 126 5.38 -17.78 27.48
C ASN A 126 6.47 -18.32 26.54
N SER A 127 6.05 -18.94 25.44
CA SER A 127 6.90 -19.57 24.44
C SER A 127 6.36 -19.24 23.06
N MET A 128 7.27 -19.10 22.10
CA MET A 128 6.94 -18.89 20.70
C MET A 128 7.61 -20.01 19.90
N ASP A 129 7.04 -21.20 20.05
CA ASP A 129 7.42 -22.40 19.31
C ASP A 129 6.89 -22.32 17.87
N GLY A 130 7.63 -22.86 16.91
CA GLY A 130 7.25 -22.82 15.51
C GLY A 130 8.39 -23.16 14.56
N ARG A 131 8.17 -22.92 13.27
CA ARG A 131 9.14 -23.17 12.20
C ARG A 131 9.11 -22.02 11.20
N PHE A 132 10.27 -21.73 10.61
CA PHE A 132 10.36 -20.79 9.51
C PHE A 132 9.72 -21.38 8.25
N ASN A 133 8.86 -20.63 7.57
CA ASN A 133 8.28 -21.01 6.28
C ASN A 133 8.12 -19.80 5.36
N TYR A 134 9.25 -19.12 5.07
CA TYR A 134 9.29 -17.98 4.15
C TYR A 134 8.76 -18.28 2.73
N PRO A 135 8.95 -19.48 2.13
CA PRO A 135 8.31 -19.81 0.86
C PRO A 135 6.79 -19.68 0.90
N GLU A 136 6.17 -20.10 1.99
CA GLU A 136 4.73 -19.98 2.18
C GLU A 136 4.29 -18.54 2.46
N LEU A 137 5.07 -17.78 3.24
CA LEU A 137 4.79 -16.35 3.45
C LEU A 137 4.84 -15.57 2.13
N GLU A 138 5.82 -15.85 1.26
CA GLU A 138 5.89 -15.23 -0.08
C GLU A 138 4.63 -15.52 -0.90
N ARG A 139 4.21 -16.79 -0.97
CA ARG A 139 3.03 -17.19 -1.73
C ARG A 139 1.78 -16.47 -1.24
N ARG A 140 1.60 -16.38 0.08
CA ARG A 140 0.44 -15.71 0.71
C ARG A 140 0.46 -14.19 0.50
N LEU A 141 1.63 -13.54 0.60
CA LEU A 141 1.76 -12.12 0.27
C LEU A 141 1.39 -11.83 -1.18
N LYS A 142 1.81 -12.66 -2.14
CA LYS A 142 1.41 -12.55 -3.55
C LYS A 142 -0.10 -12.70 -3.73
N ALA A 143 -0.70 -13.72 -3.11
CA ALA A 143 -2.16 -13.92 -3.17
C ALA A 143 -2.95 -12.72 -2.61
N ILE A 144 -2.49 -12.13 -1.49
CA ILE A 144 -3.11 -10.91 -0.94
C ILE A 144 -2.99 -9.74 -1.93
N LYS A 145 -1.82 -9.55 -2.54
CA LYS A 145 -1.59 -8.48 -3.53
C LYS A 145 -2.51 -8.66 -4.75
N GLU A 146 -2.57 -9.87 -5.29
CA GLU A 146 -3.46 -10.22 -6.41
C GLU A 146 -4.94 -9.98 -6.06
N ALA A 147 -5.36 -10.36 -4.86
CA ALA A 147 -6.74 -10.12 -4.40
C ALA A 147 -7.08 -8.62 -4.28
N LEU A 148 -6.14 -7.79 -3.81
CA LEU A 148 -6.32 -6.34 -3.72
C LEU A 148 -6.31 -5.65 -5.10
N ASP A 149 -5.47 -6.13 -6.01
CA ASP A 149 -5.47 -5.66 -7.39
C ASP A 149 -6.79 -6.02 -8.08
N ALA A 150 -7.29 -7.25 -7.87
CA ALA A 150 -8.59 -7.70 -8.37
C ALA A 150 -9.76 -6.92 -7.75
N GLU A 151 -9.72 -6.64 -6.43
CA GLU A 151 -10.69 -5.77 -5.76
C GLU A 151 -10.74 -4.39 -6.42
N THR A 152 -9.58 -3.79 -6.68
CA THR A 152 -9.49 -2.46 -7.33
C THR A 152 -10.02 -2.50 -8.77
N ALA A 153 -9.79 -3.60 -9.49
CA ALA A 153 -10.29 -3.77 -10.85
C ALA A 153 -11.83 -3.88 -10.87
N ARG A 154 -12.43 -4.63 -9.93
CA ARG A 154 -13.89 -4.77 -9.80
C ARG A 154 -14.61 -3.45 -9.56
N TRP A 155 -13.98 -2.50 -8.88
CA TRP A 155 -14.58 -1.18 -8.66
C TRP A 155 -14.98 -0.45 -9.95
N ALA A 156 -14.28 -0.70 -11.06
CA ALA A 156 -14.67 -0.13 -12.35
C ALA A 156 -16.03 -0.69 -12.81
N GLU A 157 -16.21 -2.00 -12.74
CA GLU A 157 -17.45 -2.69 -13.12
C GLU A 157 -18.60 -2.33 -12.18
N GLU A 158 -18.37 -2.42 -10.87
CA GLU A 158 -19.32 -2.01 -9.82
C GLU A 158 -19.70 -0.53 -9.98
N GLY A 159 -18.73 0.32 -10.34
CA GLY A 159 -18.93 1.75 -10.58
C GLY A 159 -19.85 2.05 -11.77
N LEU A 160 -19.76 1.27 -12.85
CA LEU A 160 -20.68 1.40 -13.99
C LEU A 160 -22.10 1.00 -13.60
N THR A 161 -22.27 -0.07 -12.83
CA THR A 161 -23.57 -0.47 -12.27
C THR A 161 -24.13 0.61 -11.35
N SER A 162 -23.29 1.16 -10.46
CA SER A 162 -23.63 2.26 -9.56
C SER A 162 -24.04 3.53 -10.30
N LYS A 163 -23.38 3.84 -11.42
CA LYS A 163 -23.74 4.95 -12.31
C LYS A 163 -25.09 4.71 -12.99
N ALA A 164 -25.33 3.50 -13.52
CA ALA A 164 -26.59 3.15 -14.17
C ALA A 164 -27.79 3.21 -13.20
N GLY A 165 -27.56 2.88 -11.94
CA GLY A 165 -28.53 3.04 -10.85
C GLY A 165 -28.62 4.44 -10.26
N GLU A 166 -27.93 5.44 -10.83
CA GLU A 166 -27.91 6.84 -10.37
C GLU A 166 -27.59 7.01 -8.87
N SER A 167 -26.66 6.21 -8.35
CA SER A 167 -26.31 6.27 -6.94
C SER A 167 -25.77 7.66 -6.54
N THR A 168 -26.01 8.05 -5.30
CA THR A 168 -25.51 9.32 -4.75
C THR A 168 -23.99 9.46 -4.90
N VAL A 169 -23.24 8.36 -4.74
CA VAL A 169 -21.78 8.36 -4.89
C VAL A 169 -21.38 8.61 -6.35
N ALA A 170 -22.04 7.96 -7.31
CA ALA A 170 -21.77 8.16 -8.74
C ALA A 170 -22.05 9.60 -9.19
N VAL A 171 -23.19 10.17 -8.76
CA VAL A 171 -23.57 11.56 -9.07
C VAL A 171 -22.58 12.54 -8.43
N ASN A 172 -22.19 12.32 -7.17
CA ASN A 172 -21.21 13.16 -6.49
C ASN A 172 -19.84 13.12 -7.19
N LEU A 173 -19.32 11.94 -7.53
CA LEU A 173 -18.05 11.81 -8.26
C LEU A 173 -18.11 12.48 -9.63
N GLN A 174 -19.23 12.35 -10.36
CA GLN A 174 -19.39 13.03 -11.64
C GLN A 174 -19.36 14.57 -11.49
N HIS A 175 -20.04 15.10 -10.48
CA HIS A 175 -20.01 16.54 -10.20
C HIS A 175 -18.60 17.02 -9.80
N GLN A 176 -17.91 16.26 -8.94
CA GLN A 176 -16.53 16.57 -8.57
C GLN A 176 -15.58 16.52 -9.78
N PHE A 177 -15.80 15.60 -10.72
CA PHE A 177 -15.04 15.54 -11.97
C PHE A 177 -15.17 16.83 -12.77
N ASP A 178 -16.39 17.36 -12.92
CA ASP A 178 -16.63 18.62 -13.65
C ASP A 178 -15.92 19.80 -12.97
N GLN A 179 -15.99 19.86 -11.63
CA GLN A 179 -15.31 20.89 -10.83
C GLN A 179 -13.79 20.82 -10.97
N VAL A 180 -13.20 19.64 -10.83
CA VAL A 180 -11.75 19.42 -10.96
C VAL A 180 -11.30 19.71 -12.39
N THR A 181 -12.05 19.28 -13.40
CA THR A 181 -11.75 19.58 -14.81
C THR A 181 -11.69 21.08 -15.07
N ALA A 182 -12.66 21.84 -14.54
CA ALA A 182 -12.66 23.29 -14.66
C ALA A 182 -11.50 23.95 -13.89
N TYR A 183 -11.15 23.41 -12.72
CA TYR A 183 -10.03 23.89 -11.91
C TYR A 183 -8.69 23.70 -12.63
N LEU A 184 -8.40 22.48 -13.10
CA LEU A 184 -7.13 22.15 -13.76
C LEU A 184 -6.95 22.90 -15.09
N LYS A 185 -8.04 23.18 -15.83
CA LYS A 185 -8.00 24.01 -17.04
C LYS A 185 -7.66 25.48 -16.79
N ARG A 186 -7.90 26.00 -15.58
CA ARG A 186 -7.59 27.39 -15.21
C ARG A 186 -6.18 27.55 -14.62
N GLY A 187 -5.50 26.44 -14.34
CA GLY A 187 -4.15 26.44 -13.79
C GLY A 187 -3.11 26.96 -14.77
N ASP A 188 -1.96 27.36 -14.23
CA ASP A 188 -0.80 27.87 -15.00
C ASP A 188 -0.17 26.76 -15.87
N MET A 189 -0.28 25.50 -15.42
CA MET A 189 0.06 24.30 -16.18
C MET A 189 -1.22 23.49 -16.44
N PRO A 190 -1.59 23.22 -17.71
CA PRO A 190 -2.86 22.56 -18.02
C PRO A 190 -2.74 21.05 -17.81
N HIS A 191 -2.86 20.61 -16.56
CA HIS A 191 -3.09 19.20 -16.26
C HIS A 191 -4.40 18.72 -16.91
N SER A 192 -4.38 17.50 -17.44
CA SER A 192 -5.56 16.90 -18.05
C SER A 192 -6.17 15.87 -17.11
N VAL A 193 -7.50 15.83 -17.05
CA VAL A 193 -8.25 14.81 -16.32
C VAL A 193 -9.37 14.32 -17.23
N VAL A 194 -9.48 13.00 -17.34
CA VAL A 194 -10.52 12.32 -18.14
C VAL A 194 -11.04 11.11 -17.38
N LEU A 195 -12.27 10.71 -17.69
CA LEU A 195 -12.83 9.46 -17.18
C LEU A 195 -12.47 8.32 -18.13
N GLU A 196 -12.02 7.19 -17.58
CA GLU A 196 -11.85 5.96 -18.36
C GLU A 196 -13.25 5.43 -18.71
N ASP A 197 -13.54 5.24 -20.00
CA ASP A 197 -14.83 4.73 -20.50
C ASP A 197 -16.07 5.48 -19.98
N ASN A 198 -15.93 6.80 -19.73
CA ASN A 198 -16.97 7.63 -19.13
C ASN A 198 -17.43 7.12 -17.74
N ASN A 199 -16.58 6.39 -17.02
CA ASN A 199 -16.85 5.86 -15.69
C ASN A 199 -16.41 6.86 -14.60
N PRO A 200 -17.32 7.43 -13.79
CA PRO A 200 -16.96 8.38 -12.73
C PRO A 200 -16.16 7.75 -11.60
N PHE A 201 -16.02 6.43 -11.55
CA PHE A 201 -15.20 5.71 -10.57
C PHE A 201 -13.76 5.48 -11.03
N VAL A 202 -13.40 5.84 -12.27
CA VAL A 202 -12.05 5.64 -12.79
C VAL A 202 -11.56 6.88 -13.51
N TRP A 203 -10.64 7.60 -12.89
CA TRP A 203 -10.11 8.86 -13.39
C TRP A 203 -8.68 8.66 -13.88
N LEU A 204 -8.38 9.20 -15.05
CA LEU A 204 -7.05 9.25 -15.62
C LEU A 204 -6.59 10.71 -15.62
N ILE A 205 -5.52 10.96 -14.89
CA ILE A 205 -4.89 12.27 -14.78
C ILE A 205 -3.58 12.22 -15.54
N THR A 206 -3.36 13.23 -16.39
CA THR A 206 -2.06 13.48 -17.01
C THR A 206 -1.43 14.68 -16.31
N TYR A 207 -0.43 14.39 -15.46
CA TYR A 207 0.38 15.39 -14.81
C TYR A 207 1.55 15.77 -15.72
N PHE A 208 1.74 17.08 -15.90
CA PHE A 208 2.83 17.65 -16.70
C PHE A 208 3.84 18.21 -15.71
N GLY A 209 5.07 17.70 -15.74
CA GLY A 209 6.10 18.17 -14.82
C GLY A 209 6.40 19.65 -15.02
N ARG A 210 6.50 20.38 -13.90
CA ARG A 210 6.70 21.84 -13.96
C ARG A 210 8.08 22.21 -14.51
N PRO A 211 8.18 23.31 -15.28
CA PRO A 211 9.46 23.85 -15.72
C PRO A 211 10.41 24.10 -14.54
N MET A 212 11.70 23.90 -14.76
CA MET A 212 12.76 24.12 -13.75
C MET A 212 12.67 23.22 -12.50
N THR A 213 11.92 22.11 -12.55
CA THR A 213 11.91 21.08 -11.51
C THR A 213 12.63 19.81 -11.98
N ASN A 214 12.84 18.83 -11.10
CA ASN A 214 13.37 17.53 -11.51
C ASN A 214 12.41 16.71 -12.39
N LEU A 215 11.15 17.14 -12.49
CA LEU A 215 10.12 16.54 -13.32
C LEU A 215 9.94 17.26 -14.67
N ASP A 216 10.71 18.32 -14.93
CA ASP A 216 10.61 19.13 -16.14
C ASP A 216 10.62 18.29 -17.43
N GLY A 217 9.66 18.55 -18.31
CA GLY A 217 9.42 17.80 -19.54
C GLY A 217 8.72 16.44 -19.37
N GLY A 218 8.47 15.99 -18.14
CA GLY A 218 7.81 14.71 -17.87
C GLY A 218 6.30 14.71 -18.10
N LEU A 219 5.78 13.57 -18.55
CA LEU A 219 4.35 13.33 -18.75
C LEU A 219 3.91 12.07 -17.99
N PHE A 220 3.20 12.25 -16.89
CA PHE A 220 2.87 11.16 -15.98
C PHE A 220 1.39 10.86 -16.03
N ARG A 221 1.03 9.67 -16.50
CA ARG A 221 -0.33 9.17 -16.48
C ARG A 221 -0.59 8.47 -15.15
N ILE A 222 -1.58 8.97 -14.42
CA ILE A 222 -1.97 8.54 -13.07
C ILE A 222 -3.41 8.07 -13.13
N LYS A 223 -3.65 6.83 -12.70
CA LYS A 223 -4.98 6.23 -12.60
C LYS A 223 -5.45 6.30 -11.15
N ILE A 224 -6.64 6.86 -10.94
CA ILE A 224 -7.34 6.88 -9.64
C ILE A 224 -8.60 6.04 -9.77
N ALA A 225 -8.69 4.97 -8.98
CA ALA A 225 -9.87 4.11 -8.89
C ALA A 225 -10.60 4.36 -7.57
N PHE A 226 -11.90 4.59 -7.65
CA PHE A 226 -12.78 4.85 -6.51
C PHE A 226 -13.66 3.64 -6.24
N SER A 227 -13.80 3.28 -4.96
CA SER A 227 -14.79 2.29 -4.53
C SER A 227 -16.20 2.88 -4.62
N THR A 228 -17.20 2.02 -4.84
CA THR A 228 -18.62 2.37 -4.65
C THR A 228 -18.94 2.79 -3.22
N ARG A 229 -18.05 2.51 -2.26
CA ARG A 229 -18.13 2.90 -0.85
C ARG A 229 -17.34 4.17 -0.51
N PHE A 230 -16.86 4.93 -1.48
CA PHE A 230 -16.19 6.21 -1.24
C PHE A 230 -17.13 7.19 -0.50
N PRO A 231 -16.69 7.89 0.56
CA PRO A 231 -15.31 8.05 1.06
C PRO A 231 -14.86 7.07 2.16
N ASN A 232 -15.70 6.13 2.58
CA ASN A 232 -15.35 5.15 3.63
C ASN A 232 -14.18 4.26 3.17
N GLU A 233 -14.19 3.86 1.90
CA GLU A 233 -13.02 3.29 1.23
C GLU A 233 -12.34 4.33 0.36
N GLN A 234 -11.06 4.53 0.63
CA GLN A 234 -10.29 5.60 0.01
C GLN A 234 -9.74 5.15 -1.36
N PRO A 235 -9.58 6.06 -2.32
CA PRO A 235 -9.19 5.70 -3.68
C PRO A 235 -7.81 5.05 -3.77
N ARG A 236 -7.65 4.15 -4.74
CA ARG A 236 -6.36 3.56 -5.10
C ARG A 236 -5.74 4.37 -6.24
N VAL A 237 -4.50 4.81 -6.03
CA VAL A 237 -3.78 5.65 -6.98
C VAL A 237 -2.57 4.88 -7.49
N ARG A 238 -2.47 4.76 -8.82
CA ARG A 238 -1.37 4.08 -9.50
C ARG A 238 -0.84 4.94 -10.63
N PHE A 239 0.47 5.13 -10.67
CA PHE A 239 1.19 5.69 -11.79
C PHE A 239 1.33 4.62 -12.87
N GLU A 240 0.70 4.84 -14.02
CA GLU A 240 0.85 3.96 -15.19
C GLU A 240 2.20 4.23 -15.88
N THR A 241 2.63 5.49 -15.87
CA THR A 241 3.99 5.86 -16.25
C THR A 241 4.98 5.49 -15.14
N LYS A 242 6.00 4.69 -15.47
CA LYS A 242 7.05 4.31 -14.50
C LYS A 242 7.84 5.54 -14.06
N LEU A 243 7.91 5.78 -12.74
CA LEU A 243 8.63 6.90 -12.15
C LEU A 243 9.48 6.42 -10.96
N PHE A 244 10.77 6.73 -10.96
CA PHE A 244 11.65 6.40 -9.84
C PHE A 244 11.52 7.46 -8.74
N HIS A 245 10.65 7.20 -7.76
CA HIS A 245 10.34 8.14 -6.67
C HIS A 245 10.23 7.40 -5.33
N HIS A 246 10.58 8.06 -4.22
CA HIS A 246 10.56 7.42 -2.89
C HIS A 246 9.16 7.06 -2.36
N LEU A 247 8.12 7.78 -2.83
CA LEU A 247 6.70 7.52 -2.49
C LEU A 247 5.94 6.71 -3.55
N ILE A 248 6.61 6.22 -4.60
CA ILE A 248 5.99 5.45 -5.67
C ILE A 248 6.64 4.07 -5.72
N ALA A 249 5.83 3.03 -5.48
CA ALA A 249 6.27 1.65 -5.51
C ALA A 249 6.67 1.22 -6.93
N ALA A 250 7.34 0.06 -7.06
CA ALA A 250 7.77 -0.44 -8.35
C ALA A 250 6.61 -0.73 -9.32
N ASP A 251 5.42 -1.04 -8.80
CA ASP A 251 4.18 -1.25 -9.56
C ASP A 251 3.37 0.03 -9.83
N GLY A 252 3.92 1.19 -9.45
CA GLY A 252 3.29 2.49 -9.60
C GLY A 252 2.36 2.90 -8.44
N THR A 253 2.15 2.06 -7.43
CA THR A 253 1.32 2.41 -6.28
C THR A 253 1.87 3.67 -5.58
N ALA A 254 1.02 4.68 -5.41
CA ALA A 254 1.39 5.95 -4.80
C ALA A 254 1.08 6.02 -3.30
N CYS A 255 2.02 6.56 -2.52
CA CYS A 255 1.81 6.93 -1.12
C CYS A 255 1.60 8.43 -0.98
N TYR A 256 0.37 8.79 -0.62
CA TYR A 256 -0.03 10.16 -0.39
C TYR A 256 -1.05 10.20 0.75
N THR A 257 -1.20 11.38 1.35
CA THR A 257 -2.16 11.63 2.43
C THR A 257 -3.00 12.84 2.03
N PRO A 258 -4.31 12.68 1.73
CA PRO A 258 -5.19 13.80 1.46
C PRO A 258 -5.39 14.64 2.73
N ASN A 259 -5.98 15.82 2.60
CA ASN A 259 -6.36 16.63 3.76
C ASN A 259 -7.35 15.84 4.65
N PRO A 260 -7.03 15.59 5.94
CA PRO A 260 -7.88 14.78 6.83
C PRO A 260 -9.29 15.34 7.06
N MET A 261 -9.48 16.64 6.83
CA MET A 261 -10.78 17.32 6.96
C MET A 261 -11.59 17.32 5.65
N LYS A 262 -11.02 16.77 4.57
CA LYS A 262 -11.60 16.76 3.21
C LYS A 262 -11.22 15.47 2.49
N VAL A 263 -11.48 14.33 3.13
CA VAL A 263 -11.16 12.99 2.59
C VAL A 263 -12.21 12.49 1.58
N GLU A 264 -13.29 13.24 1.45
CA GLU A 264 -14.40 13.06 0.51
C GLU A 264 -14.28 13.94 -0.75
N ASP A 265 -13.34 14.88 -0.74
CA ASP A 265 -13.08 15.81 -1.85
C ASP A 265 -11.96 15.25 -2.74
N VAL A 266 -12.30 14.83 -3.96
CA VAL A 266 -11.34 14.31 -4.94
C VAL A 266 -10.25 15.34 -5.26
N LYS A 267 -10.56 16.65 -5.22
CA LYS A 267 -9.53 17.68 -5.40
C LYS A 267 -8.44 17.60 -4.33
N SER A 268 -8.82 17.36 -3.07
CA SER A 268 -7.89 17.18 -1.95
C SER A 268 -6.93 16.00 -2.19
N HIS A 269 -7.41 14.91 -2.79
CA HIS A 269 -6.56 13.79 -3.19
C HIS A 269 -5.58 14.17 -4.32
N ILE A 270 -6.07 14.86 -5.35
CA ILE A 270 -5.25 15.27 -6.50
C ILE A 270 -4.17 16.27 -6.09
N ASP A 271 -4.54 17.27 -5.29
CA ASP A 271 -3.59 18.26 -4.75
C ASP A 271 -2.49 17.55 -3.94
N ALA A 272 -2.85 16.58 -3.08
CA ALA A 272 -1.88 15.82 -2.29
C ALA A 272 -0.95 14.94 -3.15
N ILE A 273 -1.44 14.41 -4.28
CA ILE A 273 -0.61 13.68 -5.25
C ILE A 273 0.36 14.62 -5.96
N PHE A 274 -0.04 15.84 -6.30
CA PHE A 274 0.85 16.81 -6.93
C PHE A 274 1.86 17.38 -5.93
N GLU A 275 1.42 17.71 -4.71
CA GLU A 275 2.30 18.19 -3.64
C GLU A 275 3.42 17.18 -3.34
N MET A 276 3.08 15.88 -3.23
CA MET A 276 4.10 14.86 -2.96
C MET A 276 5.10 14.65 -4.11
N LEU A 277 4.75 15.02 -5.35
CA LEU A 277 5.64 14.97 -6.52
C LEU A 277 6.54 16.21 -6.60
N GLU A 278 6.02 17.37 -6.17
CA GLU A 278 6.67 18.67 -6.27
C GLU A 278 7.53 19.00 -5.03
N GLU A 279 7.45 18.19 -3.97
CA GLU A 279 8.26 18.35 -2.76
C GLU A 279 9.72 17.95 -3.01
N ASP A 280 10.61 18.95 -3.15
CA ASP A 280 12.04 18.73 -3.44
C ASP A 280 12.83 18.23 -2.22
N GLU A 281 12.47 18.64 -1.00
CA GLU A 281 13.19 18.32 0.23
C GLU A 281 12.26 17.81 1.36
N PRO A 282 11.60 16.65 1.15
CA PRO A 282 10.71 16.09 2.15
C PRO A 282 11.43 15.70 3.44
N ALA A 283 10.75 15.91 4.56
CA ALA A 283 11.20 15.38 5.85
C ALA A 283 11.16 13.84 5.83
N TYR A 284 12.16 13.22 6.45
CA TYR A 284 12.21 11.76 6.57
C TYR A 284 11.05 11.25 7.45
N ASP A 285 10.16 10.45 6.87
CA ASP A 285 9.09 9.75 7.58
C ASP A 285 9.23 8.23 7.39
N PRO A 286 9.56 7.47 8.45
CA PRO A 286 9.69 6.01 8.36
C PRO A 286 8.37 5.30 8.03
N ARG A 287 7.23 5.99 8.12
CA ARG A 287 5.89 5.49 7.76
C ARG A 287 5.52 5.74 6.30
N LYS A 288 6.47 6.21 5.47
CA LYS A 288 6.24 6.45 4.04
C LYS A 288 7.33 5.81 3.17
N ILE A 289 8.04 4.82 3.70
CA ILE A 289 9.05 4.06 2.97
C ILE A 289 8.35 3.08 2.03
N VAL A 290 8.01 3.55 0.83
CA VAL A 290 7.28 2.79 -0.19
C VAL A 290 8.23 2.17 -1.19
N ASN A 291 9.23 2.93 -1.63
CA ASN A 291 10.31 2.43 -2.47
C ASN A 291 11.62 2.42 -1.66
N PRO A 292 12.01 1.26 -1.06
CA PRO A 292 13.16 1.20 -0.17
C PRO A 292 14.48 1.61 -0.85
N GLU A 293 14.63 1.32 -2.14
CA GLU A 293 15.82 1.70 -2.90
C GLU A 293 15.90 3.22 -3.06
N ALA A 294 14.81 3.84 -3.51
CA ALA A 294 14.73 5.29 -3.68
C ALA A 294 14.87 6.03 -2.35
N THR A 295 14.20 5.58 -1.29
CA THR A 295 14.33 6.15 0.07
C THR A 295 15.79 6.07 0.54
N LYS A 296 16.45 4.91 0.38
CA LYS A 296 17.85 4.76 0.75
C LYS A 296 18.77 5.69 -0.03
N MET A 297 18.51 5.93 -1.32
CA MET A 297 19.33 6.87 -2.10
C MET A 297 19.05 8.33 -1.74
N PHE A 298 17.83 8.67 -1.32
CA PHE A 298 17.49 10.06 -1.00
C PHE A 298 18.02 10.49 0.38
N TRP A 299 17.81 9.66 1.41
CA TRP A 299 18.22 9.93 2.80
C TRP A 299 19.43 9.09 3.26
N GLY A 300 20.13 8.45 2.32
CA GLY A 300 21.32 7.66 2.61
C GLY A 300 22.49 8.50 3.13
N ASN A 301 23.39 7.87 3.86
CA ASN A 301 24.57 8.53 4.43
C ASN A 301 25.72 8.68 3.40
N GLN A 302 25.60 8.15 2.18
CA GLN A 302 26.69 8.22 1.20
C GLN A 302 26.63 9.53 0.39
N PRO A 303 27.77 10.20 0.18
CA PRO A 303 27.81 11.55 -0.40
C PRO A 303 27.30 11.66 -1.85
N ASP A 304 27.21 10.55 -2.59
CA ASP A 304 26.75 10.52 -3.98
C ASP A 304 25.35 9.91 -4.17
N ASP A 305 24.71 9.44 -3.09
CA ASP A 305 23.40 8.77 -3.15
C ASP A 305 22.30 9.72 -3.67
N LYS A 306 22.22 10.94 -3.14
CA LYS A 306 21.23 11.95 -3.58
C LYS A 306 21.43 12.35 -5.04
N LYS A 307 22.68 12.39 -5.53
CA LYS A 307 22.98 12.64 -6.95
C LYS A 307 22.54 11.47 -7.83
N LEU A 308 22.76 10.24 -7.38
CA LEU A 308 22.33 9.04 -8.09
C LEU A 308 20.79 8.96 -8.16
N TYR A 309 20.10 9.29 -7.06
CA TYR A 309 18.65 9.43 -7.02
C TYR A 309 18.17 10.40 -8.09
N ASN A 310 18.65 11.65 -8.08
CA ASN A 310 18.25 12.67 -9.05
C ASN A 310 18.53 12.25 -10.49
N ARG A 311 19.65 11.56 -10.74
CA ARG A 311 19.97 11.01 -12.08
C ARG A 311 18.98 9.93 -12.52
N ARG A 312 18.57 9.04 -11.62
CA ARG A 312 17.58 7.99 -11.92
C ARG A 312 16.19 8.58 -12.11
N LEU A 313 15.79 9.53 -11.26
CA LEU A 313 14.54 10.27 -11.39
C LEU A 313 14.45 10.94 -12.77
N ARG A 314 15.47 11.72 -13.16
CA ARG A 314 15.53 12.37 -14.48
C ARG A 314 15.49 11.37 -15.65
N ARG A 315 16.12 10.21 -15.50
CA ARG A 315 16.04 9.16 -16.52
C ARG A 315 14.61 8.62 -16.66
N SER A 316 13.91 8.37 -15.55
CA SER A 316 12.50 7.95 -15.61
C SER A 316 11.58 9.04 -16.16
N VAL A 317 11.88 10.32 -15.90
CA VAL A 317 11.17 11.47 -16.48
C VAL A 317 11.35 11.49 -17.99
N GLN A 318 12.57 11.30 -18.50
CA GLN A 318 12.81 11.23 -19.95
C GLN A 318 12.07 10.06 -20.62
N MET A 319 12.06 8.89 -19.97
CA MET A 319 11.32 7.71 -20.47
C MET A 319 9.80 7.89 -20.45
N SER A 320 9.26 8.84 -19.68
CA SER A 320 7.82 9.10 -19.64
C SER A 320 7.25 9.68 -20.93
N MET A 321 8.13 10.18 -21.81
CA MET A 321 7.76 10.77 -23.10
C MET A 321 7.75 9.76 -24.25
N GLU A 322 8.30 8.55 -24.03
CA GLU A 322 8.38 7.46 -25.01
C GLU A 322 7.12 6.58 -24.97
#